data_AF-A0A7W8HCC1-F1
#
_entry.id   AF-A0A7W8HCC1-F1
#
_cell.length_a   1.000
_cell.length_b   1.000
_cell.length_c   1.000
_cell.angle_alpha   90.00
_cell.angle_beta   90.00
_cell.angle_gamma   90.00
#
_symmetry.space_group_name_H-M   'P 1'
#
loop_
_entity.id
_entity.type
_entity.pdbx_description
1 polymer ?
#
loop_
_entity_poly.entity_id
_entity_poly.type
_entity_poly.pdbx_seq_one_letter_code
_entity_poly.pdbx_strand_id
1 'polypeptide(L)'
;MPETHVIFITRDDVLGYGLPIYHIGRKIEEVGTDFKDEAYIIYVNSSRQDDTELGRLMKDFHCKNAKDIHSEVLARRVYELKETQEGVDHMCREMDEIYNEGAKLGEERGRIQGIAEGLAAGEMKAKKETALTLAEKGMSASDIADIVKVSVKLVQEWLSGNMSLVK
;
A
#
# COMPACT_ATOMS: atom_id res chain seq x y z
N MET A 1 -31.19 -1.81 -17.30
CA MET A 1 -29.90 -1.13 -17.06
C MET A 1 -29.18 -1.04 -18.40
N PRO A 2 -28.25 -0.10 -18.63
CA PRO A 2 -27.45 -0.15 -19.84
C PRO A 2 -26.54 -1.40 -19.81
N GLU A 3 -26.28 -1.95 -20.98
CA GLU A 3 -25.30 -3.00 -21.17
C GLU A 3 -23.90 -2.49 -20.75
N THR A 4 -23.19 -3.25 -19.91
CA THR A 4 -21.89 -2.83 -19.36
C THR A 4 -20.83 -3.90 -19.59
N HIS A 5 -19.64 -3.47 -20.02
CA HIS A 5 -18.49 -4.33 -20.24
C HIS A 5 -17.32 -3.84 -19.39
N VAL A 6 -16.80 -4.72 -18.54
CA VAL A 6 -15.60 -4.48 -17.74
C VAL A 6 -14.55 -5.51 -18.13
N ILE A 7 -13.45 -5.05 -18.73
CA ILE A 7 -12.36 -5.89 -19.18
C ILE A 7 -11.14 -5.65 -18.28
N PHE A 8 -10.76 -6.67 -17.53
CA PHE A 8 -9.53 -6.69 -16.74
C PHE A 8 -8.42 -7.33 -17.54
N ILE A 9 -7.37 -6.57 -17.86
CA ILE A 9 -6.16 -7.10 -18.48
C ILE A 9 -5.13 -7.34 -17.38
N THR A 10 -4.80 -8.60 -17.17
CA THR A 10 -3.98 -9.05 -16.04
C THR A 10 -2.62 -9.53 -16.52
N ARG A 11 -1.55 -9.12 -15.84
CA ARG A 11 -0.16 -9.47 -16.20
C ARG A 11 0.06 -10.97 -16.28
N ASP A 12 -0.42 -11.68 -15.27
CA ASP A 12 -0.27 -13.11 -15.09
C ASP A 12 -1.64 -13.80 -15.15
N ASP A 13 -1.65 -15.12 -15.21
CA ASP A 13 -2.89 -15.90 -15.15
C ASP A 13 -3.49 -15.92 -13.74
N VAL A 14 -4.20 -14.85 -13.37
CA VAL A 14 -4.73 -14.67 -12.01
C VAL A 14 -5.80 -15.71 -11.63
N LEU A 15 -6.46 -16.34 -12.61
CA LEU A 15 -7.47 -17.37 -12.38
C LEU A 15 -6.92 -18.79 -12.51
N GLY A 16 -5.74 -18.97 -13.12
CA GLY A 16 -4.98 -20.22 -13.12
C GLY A 16 -5.51 -21.32 -14.03
N TYR A 17 -6.41 -21.02 -14.96
CA TYR A 17 -7.01 -22.01 -15.87
C TYR A 17 -6.30 -22.11 -17.23
N GLY A 18 -5.25 -21.30 -17.47
CA GLY A 18 -4.44 -21.35 -18.68
C GLY A 18 -5.14 -20.86 -19.96
N LEU A 19 -6.28 -20.17 -19.86
CA LEU A 19 -6.99 -19.63 -21.02
C LEU A 19 -6.61 -18.16 -21.27
N PRO A 20 -6.71 -17.68 -22.52
CA PRO A 20 -6.46 -16.27 -22.85
C PRO A 20 -7.57 -15.33 -22.35
N ILE A 21 -8.82 -15.81 -22.28
CA ILE A 21 -10.00 -15.03 -21.88
C ILE A 21 -10.86 -15.85 -20.92
N TYR A 22 -11.33 -15.19 -19.86
CA TYR A 22 -12.33 -15.71 -18.93
C TYR A 22 -13.56 -14.81 -18.91
N HIS A 23 -14.73 -15.39 -19.10
CA HIS A 23 -16.01 -14.70 -18.93
C HIS A 23 -16.57 -15.02 -17.55
N ILE A 24 -16.81 -13.99 -16.76
CA ILE A 24 -17.33 -14.12 -15.40
C ILE A 24 -18.82 -13.78 -15.42
N GLY A 25 -19.65 -14.80 -15.17
CA GLY A 25 -21.10 -14.66 -15.04
C GLY A 25 -21.53 -14.61 -13.58
N ARG A 26 -22.59 -13.86 -13.30
CA ARG A 26 -23.26 -13.83 -11.99
C ARG A 26 -24.42 -14.81 -11.96
N LYS A 27 -24.67 -15.39 -10.79
CA LYS A 27 -25.79 -16.29 -10.54
C LYS A 27 -26.67 -15.75 -9.42
N ILE A 28 -27.96 -16.06 -9.50
CA ILE A 28 -28.90 -15.89 -8.40
C ILE A 28 -28.64 -17.05 -7.44
N GLU A 29 -28.17 -16.75 -6.23
CA GLU A 29 -27.67 -17.75 -5.29
C GLU A 29 -28.77 -18.73 -4.85
N GLU A 30 -29.99 -18.24 -4.67
CA GLU A 30 -31.14 -19.00 -4.18
C GLU A 30 -31.61 -20.09 -5.16
N VAL A 31 -31.40 -19.88 -6.47
CA VAL A 31 -31.91 -20.77 -7.54
C VAL A 31 -30.82 -21.30 -8.46
N GLY A 32 -29.57 -20.85 -8.30
CA GLY A 32 -28.42 -21.28 -9.09
C GLY A 32 -28.44 -20.89 -10.57
N THR A 33 -29.41 -20.09 -11.00
CA THR A 33 -29.57 -19.66 -12.40
C THR A 33 -28.76 -18.41 -12.69
N ASP A 34 -28.34 -18.22 -13.93
CA ASP A 34 -27.64 -17.00 -14.35
C ASP A 34 -28.53 -15.77 -14.14
N PHE A 35 -27.94 -14.71 -13.57
CA PHE A 35 -28.65 -13.48 -13.24
C PHE A 35 -29.02 -12.65 -14.49
N LYS A 36 -28.26 -12.80 -15.58
CA LYS A 36 -28.46 -12.16 -16.89
C LYS A 36 -28.71 -10.65 -16.79
N ASP A 37 -27.83 -9.94 -16.08
CA ASP A 37 -27.92 -8.50 -15.81
C ASP A 37 -27.31 -7.61 -16.90
N GLU A 38 -26.97 -8.17 -18.06
CA GLU A 38 -26.28 -7.46 -19.16
C GLU A 38 -24.95 -6.79 -18.71
N ALA A 39 -24.36 -7.30 -17.63
CA ALA A 39 -23.05 -6.89 -17.14
C ALA A 39 -22.02 -7.99 -17.42
N TYR A 40 -21.08 -7.69 -18.29
CA TYR A 40 -20.05 -8.62 -18.74
C TYR A 40 -18.72 -8.28 -18.10
N ILE A 41 -18.22 -9.19 -17.27
CA ILE A 41 -16.89 -9.10 -16.69
C ILE A 41 -15.99 -10.08 -17.43
N ILE A 42 -14.91 -9.56 -18.00
CA ILE A 42 -13.97 -10.33 -18.81
C ILE A 42 -12.58 -10.18 -18.19
N TYR A 43 -11.91 -11.29 -17.90
CA TYR A 43 -10.50 -11.30 -17.54
C TYR A 43 -9.68 -11.77 -18.73
N VAL A 44 -8.72 -10.96 -19.14
CA VAL A 44 -7.75 -11.25 -20.18
C VAL A 44 -6.42 -11.56 -19.52
N ASN A 45 -5.90 -12.74 -19.81
CA ASN A 45 -4.62 -13.22 -19.31
C ASN A 45 -3.50 -12.78 -20.28
N SER A 46 -2.75 -11.73 -19.93
CA SER A 46 -1.72 -11.19 -20.82
C SER A 46 -0.42 -12.00 -20.84
N SER A 47 -0.30 -13.03 -19.99
CA SER A 47 0.79 -14.01 -20.09
C SER A 47 0.65 -14.92 -21.32
N ARG A 48 -0.55 -15.00 -21.94
CA ARG A 48 -0.79 -15.72 -23.20
C ARG A 48 -0.46 -14.81 -24.38
N GLN A 49 0.66 -15.09 -25.05
CA GLN A 49 1.21 -14.30 -26.16
C GLN A 49 1.31 -15.12 -27.45
N ASP A 50 0.30 -15.95 -27.69
CA ASP A 50 0.23 -16.82 -28.85
C ASP A 50 0.11 -16.01 -30.15
N ASP A 51 0.28 -16.64 -31.31
CA ASP A 51 0.24 -15.97 -32.62
C ASP A 51 -1.20 -15.65 -33.11
N THR A 52 -2.01 -15.11 -32.22
CA THR A 52 -3.37 -14.58 -32.47
C THR A 52 -3.35 -13.06 -32.39
N GLU A 53 -4.40 -12.38 -32.86
CA GLU A 53 -4.52 -10.92 -32.70
C GLU A 53 -4.48 -10.50 -31.23
N LEU A 54 -5.22 -11.21 -30.37
CA LEU A 54 -5.19 -10.95 -28.93
C LEU A 54 -3.81 -11.23 -28.33
N GLY A 55 -3.19 -12.35 -28.68
CA GLY A 55 -1.86 -12.70 -28.17
C GLY A 55 -0.77 -11.71 -28.61
N ARG A 56 -0.84 -11.21 -29.84
CA ARG A 56 0.03 -10.11 -30.32
C ARG A 56 -0.22 -8.81 -29.55
N LEU A 57 -1.47 -8.46 -29.27
CA LEU A 57 -1.78 -7.31 -28.41
C LEU A 57 -1.25 -7.49 -26.98
N MET A 58 -1.35 -8.70 -26.41
CA MET A 58 -0.80 -9.00 -25.10
C MET A 58 0.73 -8.90 -25.09
N LYS A 59 1.40 -9.32 -26.16
CA LYS A 59 2.84 -9.12 -26.37
C LYS A 59 3.20 -7.64 -26.44
N ASP A 60 2.43 -6.84 -27.19
CA ASP A 60 2.64 -5.40 -27.31
C ASP A 60 2.60 -4.69 -25.95
N PHE A 61 1.71 -5.08 -25.04
CA PHE A 61 1.67 -4.53 -23.68
C PHE A 61 2.90 -4.85 -22.83
N HIS A 62 3.69 -5.86 -23.20
CA HIS A 62 4.95 -6.20 -22.54
C HIS A 62 6.17 -5.57 -23.24
N CYS A 63 6.01 -5.07 -24.45
CA CYS A 63 7.10 -4.43 -25.19
C CYS A 63 7.48 -3.08 -24.59
N LYS A 64 8.79 -2.83 -24.51
CA LYS A 64 9.32 -1.57 -23.97
C LYS A 64 9.64 -0.54 -25.05
N ASN A 65 10.07 -1.02 -26.22
CA ASN A 65 10.50 -0.18 -27.34
C ASN A 65 9.41 -0.11 -28.39
N ALA A 66 9.21 1.06 -29.00
CA ALA A 66 8.17 1.26 -29.99
C ALA A 66 8.34 0.37 -31.23
N LYS A 67 9.59 0.13 -31.65
CA LYS A 67 9.92 -0.71 -32.82
C LYS A 67 9.53 -2.19 -32.68
N ASP A 68 9.35 -2.67 -31.46
CA ASP A 68 9.05 -4.08 -31.17
C ASP A 68 7.53 -4.32 -31.00
N ILE A 69 6.71 -3.26 -31.15
CA ILE A 69 5.26 -3.29 -30.99
C ILE A 69 4.60 -3.48 -32.36
N HIS A 70 3.66 -4.42 -32.44
CA HIS A 70 2.91 -4.72 -33.65
C HIS A 70 1.79 -3.70 -33.92
N SER A 71 1.07 -3.27 -32.90
CA SER A 71 0.02 -2.27 -32.99
C SER A 71 0.60 -0.89 -33.29
N GLU A 72 0.33 -0.35 -34.48
CA GLU A 72 0.79 0.99 -34.88
C GLU A 72 0.35 2.09 -33.90
N VAL A 73 -0.85 1.97 -33.34
CA VAL A 73 -1.41 2.92 -32.37
C VAL A 73 -0.58 2.92 -31.09
N LEU A 74 -0.27 1.74 -30.55
CA LEU A 74 0.55 1.60 -29.36
C LEU A 74 2.01 1.98 -29.63
N ALA A 75 2.57 1.55 -30.75
CA ALA A 75 3.94 1.84 -31.16
C ALA A 75 4.17 3.35 -31.23
N ARG A 76 3.30 4.07 -31.93
CA ARG A 76 3.35 5.53 -32.02
C ARG A 76 3.28 6.19 -30.65
N ARG A 77 2.36 5.76 -29.78
CA ARG A 77 2.20 6.36 -28.46
C ARG A 77 3.41 6.10 -27.56
N VAL A 78 3.98 4.91 -27.61
CA VAL A 78 5.20 4.55 -26.87
C VAL A 78 6.39 5.36 -27.37
N TYR A 79 6.54 5.51 -28.68
CA TYR A 79 7.57 6.34 -29.28
C TYR A 79 7.48 7.80 -28.81
N GLU A 80 6.30 8.40 -28.96
CA GLU A 80 6.02 9.77 -28.51
C GLU A 80 6.44 9.97 -27.05
N LEU A 81 6.02 9.09 -26.16
CA LEU A 81 6.22 9.26 -24.71
C LEU A 81 7.63 8.90 -24.21
N LYS A 82 8.32 7.96 -24.86
CA LYS A 82 9.57 7.39 -24.33
C LYS A 82 10.81 7.66 -25.16
N GLU A 83 10.63 7.95 -26.46
CA GLU A 83 11.75 8.06 -27.40
C GLU A 83 11.91 9.48 -27.95
N THR A 84 10.86 10.31 -27.94
CA THR A 84 10.98 11.73 -28.27
C THR A 84 11.46 12.55 -27.07
N GLN A 85 12.26 13.59 -27.33
CA GLN A 85 12.73 14.48 -26.26
C GLN A 85 11.56 15.15 -25.53
N GLU A 86 10.55 15.63 -26.26
CA GLU A 86 9.38 16.29 -25.67
C GLU A 86 8.59 15.35 -24.74
N GLY A 87 8.37 14.10 -25.16
CA GLY A 87 7.70 13.11 -24.33
C GLY A 87 8.49 12.72 -23.11
N VAL A 88 9.81 12.55 -23.25
CA VAL A 88 10.70 12.28 -22.11
C VAL A 88 10.67 13.44 -21.11
N ASP A 89 10.77 14.68 -21.57
CA ASP A 89 10.73 15.87 -20.72
C ASP A 89 9.37 16.01 -20.01
N HIS A 90 8.27 15.72 -20.72
CA HIS A 90 6.94 15.68 -20.12
C HIS A 90 6.86 14.62 -19.01
N MET A 91 7.26 13.38 -19.29
CA MET A 91 7.21 12.29 -18.32
C MET A 91 8.13 12.53 -17.11
N CYS A 92 9.29 13.15 -17.32
CA CYS A 92 10.18 13.55 -16.22
C CYS A 92 9.50 14.54 -15.28
N ARG A 93 8.82 15.57 -15.81
CA ARG A 93 8.10 16.55 -14.99
C ARG A 93 6.99 15.90 -14.16
N GLU A 94 6.18 15.05 -14.77
CA GLU A 94 5.13 14.31 -14.06
C GLU A 94 5.70 13.43 -12.94
N MET A 95 6.84 12.76 -13.20
CA MET A 95 7.52 11.96 -12.19
C MET A 95 8.07 12.79 -11.04
N ASP A 96 8.63 13.96 -11.34
CA ASP A 96 9.12 14.90 -10.33
C ASP A 96 7.97 15.40 -9.45
N GLU A 97 6.80 15.69 -10.02
CA GLU A 97 5.61 16.08 -9.26
C GLU A 97 5.18 14.98 -8.29
N ILE A 98 5.04 13.74 -8.76
CA ILE A 98 4.70 12.59 -7.91
C ILE A 98 5.72 12.41 -6.78
N TYR A 99 7.01 12.51 -7.10
CA TYR A 99 8.07 12.38 -6.10
C TYR A 99 8.00 13.49 -5.05
N ASN A 100 7.83 14.74 -5.49
CA ASN A 100 7.75 15.90 -4.60
C ASN A 100 6.51 15.86 -3.71
N GLU A 101 5.36 15.45 -4.23
CA GLU A 101 4.15 15.24 -3.43
C GLU A 101 4.35 14.11 -2.41
N GLY A 102 4.95 13.00 -2.83
CA GLY A 102 5.29 11.89 -1.95
C GLY A 102 6.22 12.30 -0.81
N ALA A 103 7.25 13.10 -1.12
CA ALA A 103 8.19 13.63 -0.13
C ALA A 103 7.48 14.53 0.89
N LYS A 104 6.67 15.50 0.43
CA LYS A 104 5.89 16.39 1.31
C LYS A 104 4.93 15.62 2.22
N LEU A 105 4.24 14.63 1.67
CA LEU A 105 3.33 13.78 2.46
C LEU A 105 4.11 12.97 3.50
N GLY A 106 5.28 12.46 3.13
CA GLY A 106 6.18 11.74 4.02
C GLY A 106 6.68 12.62 5.17
N GLU A 107 7.12 13.84 4.88
CA GLU A 107 7.56 14.82 5.88
C GLU A 107 6.44 15.17 6.85
N GLU A 108 5.23 15.46 6.35
CA GLU A 108 4.11 15.83 7.20
C GLU A 108 3.67 14.67 8.11
N ARG A 109 3.61 13.45 7.57
CA ARG A 109 3.33 12.24 8.37
C ARG A 109 4.41 12.02 9.44
N GLY A 110 5.68 12.14 9.05
CA GLY A 110 6.80 12.01 9.97
C GLY A 110 6.78 13.06 11.08
N ARG A 111 6.41 14.30 10.75
CA ARG A 111 6.26 15.39 11.72
C ARG A 111 5.14 15.10 12.72
N ILE A 112 3.95 14.72 12.25
CA ILE A 112 2.81 14.40 13.12
C ILE A 112 3.15 13.22 14.03
N GLN A 113 3.71 12.15 13.46
CA GLN A 113 4.11 10.96 14.22
C GLN A 113 5.20 11.29 15.25
N GLY A 114 6.23 12.04 14.84
CA GLY A 114 7.32 12.44 15.74
C GLY A 114 6.85 13.32 16.89
N ILE A 115 5.90 14.24 16.66
CA ILE A 115 5.29 15.04 17.74
C ILE A 115 4.53 14.13 18.70
N ALA A 116 3.70 13.20 18.20
CA ALA A 116 2.92 12.30 19.04
C ALA A 116 3.83 11.36 19.87
N GLU A 117 4.84 10.76 19.25
CA GLU A 117 5.83 9.92 19.93
C GLU A 117 6.65 10.71 20.94
N GLY A 118 7.07 11.92 20.59
CA GLY A 118 7.81 12.81 21.48
C GLY A 118 7.01 13.20 22.72
N LEU A 119 5.73 13.56 22.56
CA LEU A 119 4.83 13.87 23.68
C LEU A 119 4.62 12.64 24.58
N ALA A 120 4.35 11.48 24.00
CA ALA A 120 4.15 10.24 24.75
C ALA A 120 5.43 9.83 25.52
N ALA A 121 6.59 9.89 24.86
CA ALA A 121 7.88 9.61 25.50
C ALA A 121 8.20 10.59 26.63
N GLY A 122 7.90 11.88 26.43
CA GLY A 122 8.06 12.92 27.44
C GLY A 122 7.17 12.69 28.67
N GLU A 123 5.89 12.41 28.45
CA GLU A 123 4.94 12.09 29.53
C GLU A 123 5.39 10.86 30.31
N MET A 124 5.79 9.80 29.60
CA MET A 124 6.28 8.57 30.22
C MET A 124 7.57 8.78 31.02
N LYS A 125 8.50 9.61 30.53
CA LYS A 125 9.72 9.98 31.25
C LYS A 125 9.40 10.73 32.54
N ALA A 126 8.53 11.74 32.49
CA ALA A 126 8.11 12.51 33.66
C ALA A 126 7.40 11.63 34.72
N LYS A 127 6.53 10.72 34.26
CA LYS A 127 5.87 9.71 35.10
C LYS A 127 6.90 8.80 35.79
N LYS A 128 7.91 8.32 35.07
CA LYS A 128 8.99 7.49 35.62
C LYS A 128 9.82 8.25 36.66
N GLU A 129 10.27 9.45 36.38
CA GLU A 129 11.05 10.27 37.32
C GLU A 129 10.27 10.57 38.60
N THR A 130 8.98 10.88 38.47
CA THR A 130 8.07 11.07 39.61
C THR A 130 7.94 9.78 40.42
N ALA A 131 7.75 8.64 39.78
CA ALA A 131 7.66 7.34 40.45
C ALA A 131 8.93 6.99 41.25
N LEU A 132 10.12 7.26 40.69
CA LEU A 132 11.40 7.05 41.38
C LEU A 132 11.50 7.94 42.62
N THR A 133 11.16 9.22 42.49
CA THR A 133 11.20 10.19 43.61
C THR A 133 10.24 9.80 44.75
N LEU A 134 9.06 9.28 44.42
CA LEU A 134 8.09 8.82 45.42
C LEU A 134 8.55 7.53 46.11
N ALA A 135 9.19 6.62 45.38
CA ALA A 135 9.76 5.40 45.94
C ALA A 135 10.92 5.69 46.91
N GLU A 136 11.78 6.66 46.59
CA GLU A 136 12.84 7.13 47.49
C GLU A 136 12.28 7.69 48.81
N LYS A 137 11.06 8.24 48.78
CA LYS A 137 10.33 8.70 49.97
C LYS A 137 9.59 7.59 50.73
N GLY A 138 9.76 6.32 50.32
CA GLY A 138 9.23 5.15 51.01
C GLY A 138 7.77 4.79 50.69
N MET A 139 7.18 5.35 49.62
CA MET A 139 5.85 4.95 49.16
C MET A 139 5.85 3.55 48.54
N SER A 140 4.73 2.83 48.66
CA SER A 140 4.57 1.51 48.07
C SER A 140 4.39 1.59 46.55
N ALA A 141 4.78 0.55 45.81
CA ALA A 141 4.60 0.49 44.36
C ALA A 141 3.13 0.58 43.92
N SER A 142 2.19 0.16 44.77
CA SER A 142 0.74 0.29 44.51
C SER A 142 0.30 1.74 44.57
N ASP A 143 0.67 2.46 45.63
CA ASP A 143 0.29 3.87 45.80
C ASP A 143 0.92 4.75 44.70
N ILE A 144 2.16 4.45 44.31
CA ILE A 144 2.85 5.15 43.21
C ILE A 144 2.14 4.93 41.88
N ALA A 145 1.73 3.70 41.58
CA ALA A 145 0.99 3.38 40.36
C ALA A 145 -0.33 4.16 40.29
N ASP A 146 -1.04 4.28 41.42
CA ASP A 146 -2.27 5.05 41.53
C ASP A 146 -2.06 6.56 41.39
N ILE A 147 -0.95 7.12 41.90
CA ILE A 147 -0.60 8.55 41.78
C ILE A 147 -0.19 8.88 40.33
N VAL A 148 0.68 8.07 39.75
CA VAL A 148 1.29 8.29 38.43
C VAL A 148 0.37 7.81 37.28
N LYS A 149 -0.74 7.13 37.62
CA LYS A 149 -1.76 6.61 36.69
C LYS A 149 -1.15 5.66 35.66
N VAL A 150 -0.36 4.70 36.14
CA VAL A 150 0.24 3.63 35.35
C VAL A 150 0.02 2.29 36.05
N SER A 151 0.35 1.17 35.40
CA SER A 151 0.20 -0.14 36.03
C SER A 151 1.27 -0.38 37.10
N VAL A 152 0.92 -1.11 38.16
CA VAL A 152 1.86 -1.52 39.23
C VAL A 152 3.07 -2.27 38.64
N LYS A 153 2.81 -3.13 37.64
CA LYS A 153 3.87 -3.88 36.93
C LYS A 153 4.89 -2.93 36.28
N LEU A 154 4.44 -1.87 35.62
CA LEU A 154 5.32 -0.90 34.96
C LEU A 154 6.16 -0.11 35.99
N VAL A 155 5.56 0.26 37.13
CA VAL A 155 6.29 0.88 38.25
C VAL A 155 7.36 -0.06 38.80
N GLN A 156 7.02 -1.34 39.00
CA GLN A 156 7.98 -2.35 39.45
C GLN A 156 9.13 -2.53 38.46
N GLU A 157 8.86 -2.54 37.14
CA GLU A 157 9.89 -2.58 36.09
C GLU A 157 10.83 -1.37 36.17
N TRP A 158 10.29 -0.16 36.35
CA TRP A 158 11.10 1.06 36.50
C TRP A 158 12.00 1.03 37.75
N LEU A 159 11.48 0.56 38.88
CA LEU A 159 12.22 0.47 40.14
C LEU A 159 13.30 -0.61 40.09
N SER A 160 12.99 -1.75 39.49
CA SER A 160 13.93 -2.88 39.33
C SER A 160 15.14 -2.50 38.46
N GLY A 161 14.92 -1.71 37.40
CA GLY A 161 16.00 -1.21 36.54
C GLY A 161 16.87 -0.10 37.17
N ASN A 162 16.41 0.57 38.23
CA ASN A 162 17.21 1.58 38.94
C ASN A 162 18.10 0.93 40.01
N MET A 163 17.63 -0.15 40.65
CA MET A 163 18.41 -0.93 41.63
C MET A 163 19.65 -1.62 41.04
N SER A 164 19.70 -1.86 39.72
CA SER A 164 20.88 -2.40 39.05
C SER A 164 22.01 -1.38 38.82
N LEU A 165 21.77 -0.08 39.02
CA LEU A 165 22.76 1.00 38.82
C LEU A 165 23.42 1.47 40.14
N VAL A 166 23.02 0.93 41.30
CA VAL A 166 23.49 1.35 42.63
C VAL A 166 24.42 0.28 43.26
N LYS A 167 25.29 -0.35 42.47
CA LYS A 167 26.31 -1.29 42.97
C LYS A 167 27.72 -0.74 42.85
#